data_AF-A0A497M594-F1
#
_entry.id   AF-A0A497M594-F1
#
_cell.length_a   1.000
_cell.length_b   1.000
_cell.length_c   1.000
_cell.angle_alpha   90.00
_cell.angle_beta   90.00
_cell.angle_gamma   90.00
#
_symmetry.space_group_name_H-M   'P 1'
#
loop_
_entity.id
_entity.type
_entity.pdbx_description
1 polymer ?
#
loop_
_entity_poly.entity_id
_entity_poly.type
_entity_poly.pdbx_seq_one_letter_code
_entity_poly.pdbx_strand_id
1 'polypeptide(L)'
;MDVEIASLKKIVIYGVEKRKIENLVWCAATYGVNRLFWIDGYLFCLEVYEKSFEHEIKEKIFPISQVCYASLPRYTRTYEVEKGLQIPIVDVSDTKLYRKILDKILAQNKSENEGDCKKKDCDCKEMDNKGFEQFIS
;
A
#
# COMPACT_ATOMS: atom_id res chain seq x y z
N MET A 1 17.26 14.94 32.46
CA MET A 1 16.17 14.22 31.76
C MET A 1 16.72 13.94 30.38
N ASP A 2 16.93 12.67 30.06
CA ASP A 2 17.60 12.28 28.82
C ASP A 2 16.56 12.00 27.75
N VAL A 3 16.79 12.55 26.55
CA VAL A 3 15.92 12.40 25.39
C VAL A 3 16.73 11.64 24.33
N GLU A 4 16.25 10.46 23.93
CA GLU A 4 16.83 9.67 22.84
C GLU A 4 16.01 9.83 21.56
N ILE A 5 16.68 10.12 20.44
CA ILE A 5 16.09 10.07 19.10
C ILE A 5 16.52 8.74 18.46
N ALA A 6 15.62 7.77 18.39
CA ALA A 6 15.88 6.48 17.76
C ALA A 6 15.42 6.48 16.30
N SER A 7 16.31 6.12 15.37
CA SER A 7 16.00 5.98 13.95
C SER A 7 15.55 4.56 13.59
N LEU A 8 14.56 4.44 12.70
CA LEU A 8 14.18 3.18 12.06
C LEU A 8 15.34 2.59 11.24
N LYS A 9 15.62 1.30 11.43
CA LYS A 9 16.62 0.56 10.64
C LYS A 9 16.07 0.09 9.30
N LYS A 10 14.81 -0.39 9.29
CA LYS A 10 14.20 -1.03 8.11
C LYS A 10 12.69 -0.87 8.13
N ILE A 11 12.10 -0.78 6.93
CA ILE A 11 10.67 -0.91 6.70
C ILE A 11 10.45 -2.23 5.97
N VAL A 12 9.51 -3.03 6.43
CA VAL A 12 9.14 -4.31 5.80
C VAL A 12 7.68 -4.22 5.41
N ILE A 13 7.37 -4.42 4.13
CA ILE A 13 6.00 -4.41 3.62
C ILE A 13 5.67 -5.83 3.19
N TYR A 14 4.64 -6.43 3.79
CA TYR A 14 4.30 -7.83 3.53
C TYR A 14 3.42 -8.00 2.29
N GLY A 15 2.56 -7.03 1.99
CA GLY A 15 1.82 -7.02 0.74
C GLY A 15 1.63 -5.62 0.16
N VAL A 16 1.62 -5.58 -1.17
CA VAL A 16 1.48 -4.37 -1.98
C VAL A 16 0.49 -4.68 -3.09
N GLU A 17 -0.57 -3.88 -3.21
CA GLU A 17 -1.60 -4.11 -4.21
C GLU A 17 -2.05 -2.81 -4.89
N LYS A 18 -2.08 -2.83 -6.23
CA LYS A 18 -2.67 -1.75 -7.00
C LYS A 18 -4.17 -1.94 -7.10
N ARG A 19 -4.94 -0.91 -6.76
CA ARG A 19 -6.41 -0.95 -6.70
C ARG A 19 -7.02 0.11 -7.61
N LYS A 20 -8.26 -0.13 -8.01
CA LYS A 20 -9.15 0.94 -8.50
C LYS A 20 -9.45 1.89 -7.34
N ILE A 21 -9.54 3.19 -7.62
CA ILE A 21 -9.71 4.21 -6.58
C ILE A 21 -11.01 3.99 -5.81
N GLU A 22 -12.10 3.65 -6.50
CA GLU A 22 -13.43 3.41 -5.94
C GLU A 22 -13.41 2.24 -4.94
N ASN A 23 -12.69 1.17 -5.28
CA ASN A 23 -12.56 0.00 -4.41
C ASN A 23 -11.64 0.26 -3.21
N LEU A 24 -10.61 1.10 -3.37
CA LEU A 24 -9.69 1.47 -2.30
C LEU A 24 -10.41 2.34 -1.27
N VAL A 25 -11.10 3.39 -1.73
CA VAL A 25 -11.80 4.32 -0.84
C VAL A 25 -13.00 3.67 -0.15
N TRP A 26 -13.75 2.82 -0.84
CA TRP A 26 -14.84 2.05 -0.21
C TRP A 26 -14.31 1.12 0.89
N CYS A 27 -13.24 0.37 0.59
CA CYS A 27 -12.59 -0.50 1.56
C CYS A 27 -12.10 0.30 2.79
N ALA A 28 -11.43 1.43 2.57
CA ALA A 28 -10.96 2.30 3.63
C ALA A 28 -12.10 2.81 4.52
N ALA A 29 -13.23 3.22 3.91
CA ALA A 29 -14.43 3.63 4.64
C ALA A 29 -14.98 2.48 5.50
N THR A 30 -15.22 1.32 4.92
CA THR A 30 -15.83 0.18 5.63
C THR A 30 -14.92 -0.41 6.70
N TYR A 31 -13.60 -0.30 6.51
CA TYR A 31 -12.60 -0.76 7.48
C TYR A 31 -12.37 0.25 8.62
N GLY A 32 -12.98 1.45 8.56
CA GLY A 32 -12.82 2.48 9.58
C GLY A 32 -11.49 3.21 9.53
N VAL A 33 -10.86 3.30 8.34
CA VAL A 33 -9.62 4.05 8.15
C VAL A 33 -9.91 5.55 8.24
N ASN A 34 -9.20 6.23 9.13
CA ASN A 34 -9.46 7.65 9.42
C ASN A 34 -8.97 8.61 8.32
N ARG A 35 -8.00 8.19 7.50
CA ARG A 35 -7.42 9.01 6.43
C ARG A 35 -6.65 8.17 5.44
N LEU A 36 -6.57 8.65 4.21
CA LEU A 36 -5.68 8.15 3.17
C LEU A 36 -4.54 9.13 2.95
N PHE A 37 -3.48 8.67 2.29
CA PHE A 37 -2.28 9.45 2.06
C PHE A 37 -2.07 9.67 0.58
N TRP A 38 -1.76 10.89 0.16
CA TRP A 38 -1.49 11.22 -1.23
C TRP A 38 -0.04 11.64 -1.41
N ILE A 39 0.59 11.14 -2.46
CA ILE A 39 1.97 11.47 -2.84
C ILE A 39 2.14 11.33 -4.34
N ASP A 40 2.62 12.40 -5.00
CA ASP A 40 3.01 12.42 -6.42
C ASP A 40 2.03 11.76 -7.39
N GLY A 41 0.73 12.04 -7.22
CA GLY A 41 -0.31 11.52 -8.09
C GLY A 41 -0.78 10.10 -7.74
N TYR A 42 -0.43 9.60 -6.55
CA TYR A 42 -0.89 8.32 -6.02
C TYR A 42 -1.58 8.47 -4.68
N LEU A 43 -2.63 7.68 -4.46
CA LEU A 43 -3.37 7.56 -3.22
C LEU A 43 -3.03 6.24 -2.54
N PHE A 44 -2.70 6.27 -1.26
CA PHE A 44 -2.21 5.16 -0.46
C PHE A 44 -3.13 4.91 0.73
N CYS A 45 -3.42 3.64 0.99
CA CYS A 45 -3.97 3.13 2.24
C CYS A 45 -2.93 2.19 2.86
N LEU A 46 -2.43 2.53 4.05
CA LEU A 46 -1.46 1.72 4.77
C LEU A 46 -2.11 1.11 5.99
N GLU A 47 -1.98 -0.21 6.10
CA GLU A 47 -2.40 -0.95 7.28
C GLU A 47 -1.18 -1.36 8.10
N VAL A 48 -1.14 -0.89 9.35
CA VAL A 48 -0.11 -1.27 10.32
C VAL A 48 -0.78 -2.15 11.36
N TYR A 49 -0.32 -3.39 11.50
CA TYR A 49 -0.83 -4.29 12.52
C TYR A 49 -0.51 -3.75 13.92
N GLU A 50 -1.47 -3.74 14.84
CA GLU A 50 -1.30 -3.07 16.14
C GLU A 50 -0.22 -3.72 17.02
N LYS A 51 -0.03 -5.06 16.93
CA LYS A 51 1.09 -5.75 17.61
C LYS A 51 2.46 -5.45 16.99
N SER A 52 2.52 -4.74 15.87
CA SER A 52 3.77 -4.31 15.24
C SER A 52 4.50 -3.24 16.03
N PHE A 53 3.79 -2.46 16.85
CA PHE A 53 4.42 -1.40 17.64
C PHE A 53 5.42 -1.96 18.66
N GLU A 54 5.13 -3.12 19.26
CA GLU A 54 6.06 -3.78 20.19
C GLU A 54 7.34 -4.26 19.49
N HIS A 55 7.23 -4.73 18.24
CA HIS A 55 8.37 -5.11 17.41
C HIS A 55 9.15 -3.89 16.90
N GLU A 56 8.48 -2.78 16.58
CA GLU A 56 9.13 -1.54 16.15
C GLU A 56 10.02 -0.95 17.25
N ILE A 57 9.52 -0.94 18.49
CA ILE A 57 10.25 -0.41 19.64
C ILE A 57 11.49 -1.26 19.97
N LYS A 58 11.40 -2.59 19.87
CA LYS A 58 12.50 -3.50 20.20
C LYS A 58 13.53 -3.63 19.07
N GLU A 59 13.07 -3.84 17.84
CA GLU A 59 13.94 -4.22 16.72
C GLU A 59 14.30 -3.04 15.80
N LYS A 60 13.65 -1.88 15.97
CA LYS A 60 13.73 -0.71 15.07
C LYS A 60 13.33 -1.06 13.63
N ILE A 61 12.41 -2.03 13.47
CA ILE A 61 11.82 -2.45 12.20
C ILE A 61 10.38 -1.95 12.16
N PHE A 62 9.98 -1.26 11.10
CA PHE A 62 8.60 -0.82 10.90
C PHE A 62 7.88 -1.77 9.92
N PRO A 63 7.12 -2.76 10.42
CA PRO A 63 6.37 -3.66 9.56
C PRO A 63 5.03 -3.03 9.15
N ILE A 64 4.74 -3.13 7.86
CA ILE A 64 3.50 -2.67 7.24
C ILE A 64 2.84 -3.93 6.68
N SER A 65 1.63 -4.21 7.14
CA SER A 65 0.90 -5.44 6.77
C SER A 65 0.55 -5.42 5.29
N GLN A 66 -0.10 -4.34 4.87
CA GLN A 66 -0.60 -4.17 3.52
C GLN A 66 -0.49 -2.70 3.12
N VAL A 67 -0.03 -2.46 1.88
CA VAL A 67 -0.11 -1.16 1.21
C VAL A 67 -0.96 -1.30 -0.03
N CYS A 68 -2.15 -0.70 -0.01
CA CYS A 68 -2.99 -0.56 -1.18
C CYS A 68 -2.76 0.81 -1.80
N TYR A 69 -2.57 0.88 -3.12
CA TYR A 69 -2.36 2.15 -3.82
C TYR A 69 -3.19 2.27 -5.09
N ALA A 70 -3.58 3.50 -5.43
CA ALA A 70 -4.32 3.84 -6.63
C ALA A 70 -3.76 5.12 -7.28
N SER A 71 -3.98 5.29 -8.58
CA SER A 71 -3.64 6.54 -9.26
C SER A 71 -4.67 7.62 -8.93
N LEU A 72 -4.20 8.78 -8.46
CA LEU A 72 -5.00 9.97 -8.21
C LEU A 72 -4.18 11.19 -8.65
N PRO A 73 -4.22 11.58 -9.94
CA PRO A 73 -3.27 12.54 -10.53
C PRO A 73 -3.27 13.93 -9.88
N ARG A 74 -4.38 14.33 -9.26
CA ARG A 74 -4.53 15.63 -8.59
C ARG A 74 -4.87 15.41 -7.13
N TYR A 75 -4.16 16.11 -6.26
CA TYR A 75 -4.47 16.14 -4.85
C TYR A 75 -5.86 16.75 -4.59
N THR A 76 -6.59 16.16 -3.66
CA THR A 76 -7.80 16.70 -3.06
C THR A 76 -7.73 16.45 -1.55
N ARG A 77 -8.35 17.31 -0.74
CA ARG A 77 -8.34 17.19 0.74
C ARG A 77 -9.27 16.12 1.26
N THR A 78 -10.34 15.83 0.53
CA THR A 78 -11.32 14.82 0.87
C THR A 78 -11.72 14.07 -0.39
N TYR A 79 -12.13 12.81 -0.19
CA TYR A 79 -12.76 12.00 -1.21
C TYR A 79 -14.16 11.60 -0.74
N GLU A 80 -15.17 11.94 -1.52
CA GLU A 80 -16.55 11.50 -1.26
C GLU A 80 -16.70 10.07 -1.74
N VAL A 81 -16.99 9.17 -0.80
CA VAL A 81 -17.16 7.74 -1.05
C VAL A 81 -18.61 7.45 -1.43
N GLU A 82 -19.53 7.97 -0.63
CA GLU A 82 -20.97 7.99 -0.86
C GLU A 82 -21.55 9.29 -0.27
N LYS A 83 -22.83 9.58 -0.54
CA LYS A 83 -23.49 10.81 -0.07
C LYS A 83 -23.35 10.97 1.45
N GLY A 84 -22.57 11.97 1.85
CA GLY A 84 -22.32 12.30 3.26
C GLY A 84 -21.18 11.50 3.93
N LEU A 85 -20.57 10.55 3.23
CA LEU A 85 -19.39 9.81 3.68
C LEU A 85 -18.14 10.30 2.95
N GLN A 86 -17.27 10.98 3.69
CA GLN A 86 -16.01 11.49 3.15
C GLN A 86 -14.82 10.93 3.91
N ILE A 87 -13.78 10.57 3.18
CA ILE A 87 -12.49 10.20 3.77
C ILE A 87 -11.49 11.33 3.56
N PRO A 88 -10.85 11.82 4.63
CA PRO A 88 -9.74 12.78 4.52
C PRO A 88 -8.56 12.20 3.74
N ILE A 89 -7.96 13.02 2.89
CA ILE A 89 -6.72 12.71 2.18
C ILE A 89 -5.64 13.70 2.61
N VAL A 90 -4.56 13.17 3.17
CA VAL A 90 -3.42 13.95 3.64
C VAL A 90 -2.31 13.91 2.59
N ASP A 91 -1.86 15.07 2.16
CA ASP A 91 -0.64 15.18 1.35
C ASP A 91 0.57 14.86 2.22
N VAL A 92 1.36 13.87 1.81
CA VAL A 92 2.56 13.40 2.51
C VAL A 92 3.81 13.53 1.63
N SER A 93 3.74 14.36 0.59
CA SER A 93 4.82 14.53 -0.39
C SER A 93 6.14 15.03 0.22
N ASP A 94 6.08 15.71 1.38
CA ASP A 94 7.20 16.22 2.17
C ASP A 94 7.78 15.19 3.17
N THR A 95 7.19 14.01 3.28
CA THR A 95 7.65 12.96 4.20
C THR A 95 8.55 11.94 3.52
N LYS A 96 9.77 11.77 4.09
CA LYS A 96 10.77 10.81 3.56
C LYS A 96 10.31 9.36 3.58
N LEU A 97 9.45 8.98 4.52
CA LEU A 97 8.92 7.63 4.66
C LEU A 97 8.09 7.23 3.44
N TYR A 98 7.06 8.00 3.14
CA TYR A 98 6.12 7.71 2.04
C TYR A 98 6.81 7.80 0.69
N ARG A 99 7.73 8.75 0.53
CA ARG A 99 8.60 8.85 -0.65
C ARG A 99 9.34 7.54 -0.93
N LYS A 100 10.04 7.00 0.08
CA LYS A 100 10.79 5.74 -0.04
C LYS A 100 9.87 4.55 -0.34
N ILE A 101 8.67 4.51 0.23
CA ILE A 101 7.69 3.46 -0.06
C ILE A 101 7.26 3.55 -1.52
N LEU A 102 6.84 4.72 -2.00
CA LEU A 102 6.45 4.93 -3.39
C LEU A 102 7.56 4.54 -4.37
N ASP A 103 8.79 5.01 -4.14
CA ASP A 103 9.94 4.71 -5.00
C ASP A 103 10.18 3.20 -5.12
N LYS A 104 10.04 2.47 -4.00
CA LYS A 104 10.19 1.01 -3.99
C LYS A 104 9.06 0.29 -4.74
N ILE A 105 7.81 0.72 -4.54
CA ILE A 105 6.65 0.15 -5.26
C ILE A 105 6.80 0.38 -6.78
N LEU A 106 7.15 1.60 -7.20
CA LEU A 106 7.31 1.92 -8.61
C LEU A 106 8.50 1.21 -9.25
N ALA A 107 9.61 1.02 -8.52
CA ALA A 107 10.75 0.26 -9.00
C ALA A 107 10.39 -1.22 -9.24
N GLN A 108 9.64 -1.84 -8.33
CA GLN A 108 9.21 -3.23 -8.47
C GLN A 108 8.31 -3.44 -9.70
N ASN A 109 7.33 -2.56 -9.93
CA ASN A 109 6.45 -2.62 -11.09
C ASN A 109 7.21 -2.51 -12.43
N LYS A 110 8.32 -1.76 -12.47
CA LYS A 110 9.15 -1.64 -13.70
C LYS A 110 9.87 -2.95 -14.02
N SER A 111 10.44 -3.61 -13.00
CA SER A 111 11.12 -4.90 -13.20
C SER A 111 10.18 -6.03 -13.64
N GLU A 112 8.90 -5.99 -13.21
CA GLU A 112 7.90 -6.97 -13.65
C GLU A 112 7.52 -6.77 -15.13
N ASN A 113 7.40 -5.53 -15.60
CA ASN A 113 7.07 -5.22 -17.00
C ASN A 113 8.21 -5.51 -17.98
N GLU A 114 9.48 -5.39 -17.56
CA GLU A 114 10.64 -5.76 -18.39
C GLU A 114 10.84 -7.29 -18.49
N GLY A 115 10.36 -8.05 -17.50
CA GLY A 115 10.34 -9.52 -17.53
C GLY A 115 9.22 -10.09 -18.40
N ASP A 116 8.13 -9.34 -18.60
CA ASP A 116 6.95 -9.79 -19.36
C ASP A 116 7.13 -9.60 -20.88
N CYS A 117 7.97 -8.65 -21.31
CA CYS A 117 8.33 -8.49 -22.73
C CYS A 117 9.22 -9.63 -23.29
N LYS A 118 9.81 -10.49 -22.44
CA LYS A 118 10.59 -11.66 -22.89
C LYS A 118 9.79 -12.97 -22.93
N LYS A 119 8.49 -12.95 -22.62
CA LYS A 119 7.62 -14.15 -22.59
C LYS A 119 6.51 -14.17 -23.64
N LYS A 120 6.48 -13.21 -24.59
CA LYS A 120 5.49 -13.16 -25.67
C LYS A 120 5.83 -14.02 -26.90
N ASP A 121 6.50 -15.15 -26.70
CA ASP A 121 6.62 -16.25 -27.67
C ASP A 121 6.21 -17.59 -27.02
N CYS A 122 5.13 -17.60 -26.24
CA CYS A 122 4.53 -18.86 -25.80
C CYS A 122 3.03 -18.88 -26.11
N ASP A 123 2.73 -19.70 -27.10
CA ASP A 123 1.42 -20.12 -27.60
C ASP A 123 0.44 -20.41 -26.45
N CYS A 124 -0.68 -19.71 -26.41
CA CYS A 124 -1.70 -19.88 -25.38
C CYS A 124 -2.47 -21.18 -25.62
N LYS A 125 -2.23 -22.19 -24.78
CA LYS A 125 -3.23 -23.23 -24.51
C LYS A 125 -3.73 -23.09 -23.08
N GLU A 126 -5.05 -22.99 -22.99
CA GLU A 126 -5.86 -22.95 -21.78
C GLU A 126 -5.40 -23.97 -20.73
N MET A 127 -5.34 -23.57 -19.45
CA MET A 127 -5.37 -24.51 -18.34
C MET A 127 -6.23 -23.97 -17.19
N ASP A 128 -7.42 -24.57 -17.13
CA ASP A 128 -8.28 -24.92 -15.99
C ASP A 128 -8.01 -24.33 -14.59
N ASN A 129 -9.08 -23.71 -14.08
CA ASN A 129 -9.34 -23.42 -12.68
C ASN A 129 -9.41 -24.69 -11.82
N LYS A 130 -8.36 -25.03 -11.07
CA LYS A 130 -8.46 -25.82 -9.84
C LYS A 130 -7.36 -25.44 -8.84
N GLY A 131 -7.76 -24.94 -7.67
CA GLY A 131 -6.85 -24.84 -6.52
C GLY A 131 -7.17 -23.73 -5.52
N PHE A 132 -8.38 -23.69 -4.97
CA PHE A 132 -8.70 -22.85 -3.81
C PHE A 132 -9.45 -23.64 -2.74
N GLU A 133 -8.92 -24.79 -2.36
CA GLU A 133 -9.34 -25.52 -1.17
C GLU A 133 -8.09 -26.12 -0.51
N GLN A 134 -7.49 -25.38 0.43
CA GLN A 134 -6.63 -25.93 1.49
C GLN A 134 -6.15 -24.84 2.47
N PHE A 135 -7.05 -24.01 3.02
CA PHE A 135 -6.69 -23.13 4.16
C PHE A 135 -7.89 -22.88 5.08
N ILE A 136 -8.56 -23.94 5.52
CA ILE A 136 -9.28 -23.96 6.80
C ILE A 136 -9.07 -25.35 7.40
N SER A 137 -8.16 -25.45 8.38
CA SER A 137 -8.14 -26.48 9.40
C SER A 137 -7.73 -25.84 10.72
#